data_AF-A0A420MHF7-F1
#
_entry.id   AF-A0A420MHF7-F1
#
_cell.length_a   1.000
_cell.length_b   1.000
_cell.length_c   1.000
_cell.angle_alpha   90.00
_cell.angle_beta   90.00
_cell.angle_gamma   90.00
#
_symmetry.space_group_name_H-M   'P 1'
#
loop_
_entity.id
_entity.type
_entity.pdbx_description
1 polymer ?
#
loop_
_entity_poly.entity_id
_entity_poly.type
_entity_poly.pdbx_seq_one_letter_code
_entity_poly.pdbx_strand_id
1 'polypeptide(L)'
;MPDAEIKLFYAIIDDILLGASEFDLIDFTGGVFNLTLTVLDPWVEKTLAFIRETAKTCPNTAIVGALPEFHKRRVARPALRFVPLPEDNDTMLHEEYKIMIFQGHPEMAENFGRAILHADYGAYTGNVSEKQAEKLHVRFSLPHDGQRSSRRVADWITE
;
A
#
# COMPACT_ATOMS: atom_id res chain seq x y z
N MET A 1 7.98 -15.27 -6.57
CA MET A 1 8.14 -15.43 -8.04
C MET A 1 9.56 -15.04 -8.40
N PRO A 2 10.49 -15.99 -8.57
CA PRO A 2 11.89 -15.67 -8.85
C PRO A 2 12.12 -15.06 -10.24
N ASP A 3 11.18 -15.25 -11.19
CA ASP A 3 11.30 -14.81 -12.58
C ASP A 3 10.43 -13.57 -12.91
N ALA A 4 9.90 -12.87 -11.90
CA ALA A 4 9.08 -11.69 -12.11
C ALA A 4 9.91 -10.52 -12.65
N GLU A 5 9.46 -9.90 -13.75
CA GLU A 5 10.01 -8.63 -14.22
C GLU A 5 9.43 -7.48 -13.38
N ILE A 6 10.31 -6.69 -12.76
CA ILE A 6 9.91 -5.57 -11.90
C ILE A 6 10.25 -4.27 -12.59
N LYS A 7 9.24 -3.42 -12.80
CA LYS A 7 9.40 -2.04 -13.25
C LYS A 7 9.01 -1.09 -12.11
N LEU A 8 9.90 -0.18 -11.77
CA LEU A 8 9.68 0.81 -10.72
C LEU A 8 9.24 2.14 -11.34
N PHE A 9 8.25 2.77 -10.72
CA PHE A 9 7.69 4.04 -11.18
C PHE A 9 7.48 5.00 -10.02
N TYR A 10 7.86 6.27 -10.20
CA TYR A 10 7.73 7.30 -9.18
C TYR A 10 6.72 8.35 -9.60
N ALA A 11 5.45 8.20 -9.23
CA ALA A 11 4.37 9.10 -9.66
C ALA A 11 4.61 10.59 -9.40
N ILE A 12 5.40 10.93 -8.38
CA ILE A 12 5.75 12.33 -8.06
C ILE A 12 6.78 12.94 -9.01
N ILE A 13 7.61 12.13 -9.67
CA ILE A 13 8.69 12.55 -10.58
C ILE A 13 8.30 12.27 -12.03
N ASP A 14 7.74 11.10 -12.28
CA ASP A 14 7.47 10.57 -13.61
C ASP A 14 6.01 10.84 -13.99
N ASP A 15 5.80 11.48 -15.15
CA ASP A 15 4.46 11.89 -15.59
C ASP A 15 3.73 10.81 -16.42
N ILE A 16 4.42 9.73 -16.79
CA ILE A 16 3.93 8.70 -17.74
C ILE A 16 3.71 7.39 -17.00
N LEU A 17 2.46 7.14 -16.61
CA LEU A 17 2.05 5.81 -16.16
C LEU A 17 2.07 4.86 -17.38
N LEU A 18 2.82 3.76 -17.26
CA LEU A 18 2.95 2.73 -18.30
C LEU A 18 1.58 2.08 -18.61
N GLY A 19 1.46 1.38 -19.74
CA GLY A 19 0.24 0.67 -20.09
C GLY A 19 -0.08 -0.40 -19.04
N ALA A 20 -1.15 -0.21 -18.26
CA ALA A 20 -1.48 -1.11 -17.16
C ALA A 20 -1.66 -2.57 -17.60
N SER A 21 -2.15 -2.78 -18.83
CA SER A 21 -2.33 -4.10 -19.45
C SER A 21 -1.02 -4.87 -19.71
N GLU A 22 0.13 -4.22 -19.58
CA GLU A 22 1.44 -4.87 -19.69
C GLU A 22 1.84 -5.61 -18.40
N PHE A 23 1.06 -5.46 -17.32
CA PHE A 23 1.38 -6.00 -16.01
C PHE A 23 0.31 -6.97 -15.52
N ASP A 24 0.76 -8.06 -14.91
CA ASP A 24 -0.11 -8.96 -14.14
C ASP A 24 -0.44 -8.37 -12.76
N LEU A 25 0.47 -7.55 -12.20
CA LEU A 25 0.34 -6.91 -10.90
C LEU A 25 0.88 -5.47 -10.93
N ILE A 26 0.11 -4.55 -10.34
CA ILE A 26 0.54 -3.20 -10.01
C ILE A 26 0.46 -3.04 -8.49
N ASP A 27 1.59 -2.68 -7.87
CA ASP A 27 1.69 -2.41 -6.43
C ASP A 27 1.85 -0.91 -6.17
N PHE A 28 0.91 -0.33 -5.43
CA PHE A 28 0.99 1.03 -4.92
C PHE A 28 1.51 1.01 -3.49
N THR A 29 2.77 1.39 -3.34
CA THR A 29 3.35 1.67 -2.03
C THR A 29 2.75 2.96 -1.46
N GLY A 30 2.53 3.00 -0.15
CA GLY A 30 2.04 4.21 0.49
C GLY A 30 3.04 5.36 0.47
N GLY A 31 2.60 6.49 1.02
CA GLY A 31 3.39 7.71 1.08
C GLY A 31 2.84 8.68 2.11
N VAL A 32 3.44 9.87 2.17
CA VAL A 32 3.10 10.90 3.17
C VAL A 32 1.97 11.83 2.73
N PHE A 33 1.47 11.69 1.50
CA PHE A 33 0.43 12.56 0.96
C PHE A 33 -0.91 12.38 1.70
N ASN A 34 -1.59 13.49 1.98
CA ASN A 34 -2.89 13.46 2.65
C ASN A 34 -4.05 13.46 1.65
N LEU A 35 -4.66 12.30 1.41
CA LEU A 35 -5.83 12.17 0.52
C LEU A 35 -7.12 12.86 1.04
N THR A 36 -7.12 13.44 2.24
CA THR A 36 -8.27 14.20 2.77
C THR A 36 -8.22 15.68 2.44
N LEU A 37 -7.25 16.14 1.66
CA LEU A 37 -7.16 17.53 1.22
C LEU A 37 -8.28 17.84 0.21
N THR A 38 -8.74 19.09 0.20
CA THR A 38 -9.78 19.55 -0.74
C THR A 38 -9.25 19.80 -2.15
N VAL A 39 -7.95 20.04 -2.27
CA VAL A 39 -7.23 20.19 -3.54
C VAL A 39 -6.12 19.14 -3.55
N LEU A 40 -6.07 18.37 -4.63
CA LEU A 40 -5.07 17.33 -4.82
C LEU A 40 -3.97 17.85 -5.74
N ASP A 41 -2.74 17.37 -5.51
CA ASP A 41 -1.66 17.62 -6.45
C ASP A 41 -1.95 16.87 -7.77
N PRO A 42 -1.54 17.42 -8.93
CA PRO A 42 -1.83 16.80 -10.22
C PRO A 42 -1.40 15.34 -10.35
N TRP A 43 -0.27 14.97 -9.75
CA TRP A 43 0.23 13.59 -9.78
C TRP A 43 -0.68 12.62 -9.01
N VAL A 44 -1.33 13.09 -7.94
CA VAL A 44 -2.29 12.30 -7.16
C VAL A 44 -3.55 12.09 -7.98
N GLU A 45 -4.06 13.13 -8.63
CA GLU A 45 -5.23 13.03 -9.50
C GLU A 45 -5.00 12.04 -10.64
N LYS A 46 -3.83 12.12 -11.30
CA LYS A 46 -3.42 11.20 -12.36
C LYS A 46 -3.32 9.76 -11.85
N THR A 47 -2.71 9.55 -10.67
CA THR A 47 -2.61 8.22 -10.05
C THR A 47 -3.98 7.63 -9.75
N LEU A 48 -4.89 8.42 -9.17
CA LEU A 48 -6.26 7.98 -8.89
C LEU A 48 -7.06 7.70 -10.18
N ALA A 49 -6.86 8.50 -11.23
CA ALA A 49 -7.47 8.25 -12.53
C ALA A 49 -6.98 6.92 -13.13
N PHE A 50 -5.67 6.68 -13.10
CA PHE A 50 -5.07 5.44 -13.57
C PHE A 50 -5.55 4.20 -12.83
N ILE A 51 -5.66 4.25 -11.49
CA ILE A 51 -6.23 3.14 -10.70
C ILE A 51 -7.66 2.82 -11.17
N ARG A 52 -8.49 3.85 -11.34
CA ARG A 52 -9.90 3.67 -11.76
C ARG A 52 -10.00 3.15 -13.19
N GLU A 53 -9.13 3.59 -14.08
CA GLU A 53 -9.11 3.13 -15.46
C GLU A 53 -8.65 1.68 -15.53
N THR A 54 -7.51 1.35 -14.92
CA THR A 54 -6.96 -0.01 -14.85
C THR A 54 -8.00 -1.01 -14.33
N ALA A 55 -8.65 -0.69 -13.20
CA ALA A 55 -9.68 -1.55 -12.62
C ALA A 55 -10.84 -1.84 -13.59
N LYS A 56 -11.16 -0.91 -14.50
CA LYS A 56 -12.26 -1.04 -15.45
C LYS A 56 -11.85 -1.70 -16.77
N THR A 57 -10.64 -1.45 -17.24
CA THR A 57 -10.21 -1.78 -18.61
C THR A 57 -9.20 -2.92 -18.67
N CYS A 58 -8.58 -3.27 -17.54
CA CYS A 58 -7.55 -4.31 -17.45
C CYS A 58 -7.97 -5.41 -16.45
N PRO A 59 -8.97 -6.25 -16.78
CA PRO A 59 -9.49 -7.27 -15.86
C PRO A 59 -8.48 -8.37 -15.48
N ASN A 60 -7.38 -8.47 -16.23
CA ASN A 60 -6.29 -9.41 -15.96
C ASN A 60 -5.18 -8.81 -15.09
N THR A 61 -5.20 -7.49 -14.86
CA THR A 61 -4.19 -6.80 -14.04
C THR A 61 -4.71 -6.68 -12.62
N ALA A 62 -4.03 -7.32 -11.67
CA ALA A 62 -4.33 -7.16 -10.26
C ALA A 62 -3.74 -5.84 -9.73
N ILE A 63 -4.47 -5.19 -8.81
CA ILE A 63 -4.00 -3.98 -8.12
C ILE A 63 -3.85 -4.29 -6.64
N VAL A 64 -2.68 -4.00 -6.10
CA VAL A 64 -2.41 -4.06 -4.66
C VAL A 64 -2.07 -2.65 -4.16
N GLY A 65 -2.62 -2.25 -3.04
CA GLY A 65 -2.24 -1.02 -2.35
C GLY A 65 -1.84 -1.31 -0.91
N ALA A 66 -0.61 -0.99 -0.53
CA ALA A 66 -0.12 -1.14 0.83
C ALA A 66 0.10 0.23 1.49
N LEU A 67 -0.62 0.49 2.58
CA LEU A 67 -0.45 1.70 3.37
C LEU A 67 0.42 1.43 4.60
N PRO A 68 1.30 2.37 4.98
CA PRO A 68 2.11 2.20 6.16
C PRO A 68 1.33 2.01 7.45
N GLU A 69 1.78 1.08 8.29
CA GLU A 69 1.27 0.84 9.66
C GLU A 69 1.34 2.13 10.53
N PHE A 70 2.12 3.13 10.11
CA PHE A 70 2.17 4.47 10.71
C PHE A 70 1.17 5.46 10.11
N HIS A 71 0.10 4.97 9.49
CA HIS A 71 -0.98 5.82 9.04
C HIS A 71 -1.65 6.49 10.25
N LYS A 72 -1.86 7.80 10.16
CA LYS A 72 -2.66 8.54 11.15
C LYS A 72 -4.16 8.37 10.96
N ARG A 73 -4.58 7.61 9.94
CA ARG A 73 -5.95 7.51 9.44
C ARG A 73 -6.27 6.06 9.11
N ARG A 74 -7.48 5.62 9.45
CA ARG A 74 -8.01 4.30 9.13
C ARG A 74 -9.29 4.41 8.31
N VAL A 75 -9.52 3.46 7.41
CA VAL A 75 -10.81 3.33 6.71
C VAL A 75 -11.86 2.83 7.69
N ALA A 76 -12.78 3.71 8.06
CA ALA A 76 -13.84 3.39 9.02
C ALA A 76 -14.93 2.48 8.43
N ARG A 77 -15.16 2.55 7.11
CA ARG A 77 -16.15 1.74 6.39
C ARG A 77 -15.62 1.36 5.02
N PRO A 78 -15.69 0.08 4.61
CA PRO A 78 -15.34 -0.33 3.26
C PRO A 78 -16.15 0.44 2.21
N ALA A 79 -15.52 0.70 1.07
CA ALA A 79 -16.23 1.17 -0.10
C ALA A 79 -17.16 0.07 -0.64
N LEU A 80 -18.14 0.44 -1.46
CA LEU A 80 -19.09 -0.50 -2.04
C LEU A 80 -18.36 -1.67 -2.73
N ARG A 81 -18.80 -2.91 -2.47
CA ARG A 81 -18.23 -4.18 -2.98
C ARG A 81 -16.81 -4.51 -2.50
N PHE A 82 -16.18 -3.71 -1.64
CA PHE A 82 -15.01 -4.18 -0.91
C PHE A 82 -15.44 -5.06 0.24
N VAL A 83 -14.88 -6.26 0.28
CA VAL A 83 -15.08 -7.25 1.33
C VAL A 83 -13.90 -7.19 2.28
N PRO A 84 -14.09 -6.84 3.56
CA PRO A 84 -13.03 -6.94 4.55
C PRO A 84 -12.68 -8.40 4.81
N LEU A 85 -11.39 -8.73 4.88
CA LEU A 85 -10.92 -10.08 5.22
C LEU A 85 -10.80 -10.28 6.75
N PRO A 86 -10.18 -9.36 7.52
CA PRO A 86 -10.29 -9.31 8.98
C PRO A 86 -11.42 -8.36 9.44
N GLU A 87 -11.77 -8.42 10.73
CA GLU A 87 -12.84 -7.59 11.32
C GLU A 87 -12.57 -6.07 11.26
N ASP A 88 -11.29 -5.65 11.18
CA ASP A 88 -10.87 -4.25 11.35
C ASP A 88 -10.67 -3.46 10.04
N ASN A 89 -11.09 -3.99 8.88
CA ASN A 89 -10.85 -3.42 7.53
C ASN A 89 -9.35 -3.24 7.18
N ASP A 90 -8.45 -3.91 7.90
CA ASP A 90 -7.01 -3.81 7.68
C ASP A 90 -6.57 -4.53 6.41
N THR A 91 -7.40 -5.43 5.89
CA THR A 91 -7.27 -5.97 4.55
C THR A 91 -8.63 -6.02 3.88
N MET A 92 -8.73 -5.54 2.64
CA MET A 92 -9.98 -5.52 1.89
C MET A 92 -9.74 -6.00 0.45
N LEU A 93 -10.71 -6.72 -0.09
CA LEU A 93 -10.68 -7.28 -1.44
C LEU A 93 -11.89 -6.79 -2.25
N HIS A 94 -11.66 -6.44 -3.51
CA HIS A 94 -12.71 -6.23 -4.50
C HIS A 94 -12.49 -7.24 -5.64
N GLU A 95 -13.16 -8.39 -5.55
CA GLU A 95 -12.94 -9.55 -6.44
C GLU A 95 -13.12 -9.21 -7.93
N GLU A 96 -14.20 -8.49 -8.27
CA GLU A 96 -14.54 -8.15 -9.67
C GLU A 96 -13.47 -7.29 -10.37
N TYR A 97 -12.73 -6.48 -9.62
CA TYR A 97 -11.70 -5.59 -10.17
C TYR A 97 -10.29 -6.05 -9.79
N LYS A 98 -10.17 -7.24 -9.18
CA LYS A 98 -8.91 -7.79 -8.65
C LYS A 98 -8.11 -6.74 -7.87
N ILE A 99 -8.75 -6.07 -6.91
CA ILE A 99 -8.10 -5.07 -6.05
C ILE A 99 -7.96 -5.60 -4.63
N MET A 100 -6.75 -5.62 -4.09
CA MET A 100 -6.49 -5.91 -2.68
C MET A 100 -5.81 -4.72 -2.00
N ILE A 101 -6.27 -4.36 -0.80
CA ILE A 101 -5.72 -3.21 -0.06
C ILE A 101 -5.31 -3.67 1.33
N PHE A 102 -4.12 -3.28 1.76
CA PHE A 102 -3.60 -3.46 3.11
C PHE A 102 -3.47 -2.09 3.79
N GLN A 103 -4.04 -1.96 4.99
CA GLN A 103 -3.74 -0.84 5.89
C GLN A 103 -2.58 -1.15 6.85
N GLY A 104 -2.08 -2.38 6.85
CA GLY A 104 -0.81 -2.73 7.50
C GLY A 104 0.33 -2.84 6.50
N HIS A 105 1.55 -3.01 7.02
CA HIS A 105 2.72 -3.34 6.21
C HIS A 105 3.07 -4.84 6.28
N PRO A 106 2.47 -5.72 5.46
CA PRO A 106 2.98 -7.08 5.34
C PRO A 106 4.43 -7.13 4.80
N GLU A 107 4.90 -6.08 4.12
CA GLU A 107 6.23 -6.00 3.53
C GLU A 107 7.33 -5.51 4.49
N MET A 108 6.96 -4.97 5.66
CA MET A 108 7.91 -4.26 6.51
C MET A 108 8.74 -5.22 7.37
N ALA A 109 10.01 -5.33 7.02
CA ALA A 109 11.02 -5.98 7.85
C ALA A 109 11.61 -5.01 8.88
N GLU A 110 12.11 -5.57 9.98
CA GLU A 110 12.67 -4.84 11.13
C GLU A 110 13.70 -3.76 10.75
N ASN A 111 14.63 -4.11 9.86
CA ASN A 111 15.66 -3.20 9.38
C ASN A 111 15.09 -2.01 8.59
N PHE A 112 14.04 -2.24 7.80
CA PHE A 112 13.38 -1.20 7.00
C PHE A 112 12.53 -0.26 7.88
N GLY A 113 11.79 -0.82 8.84
CA GLY A 113 11.04 -0.03 9.82
C GLY A 113 11.93 0.89 10.66
N ARG A 114 13.10 0.40 11.10
CA ARG A 114 14.11 1.25 11.77
C ARG A 114 14.62 2.36 10.88
N ALA A 115 14.97 2.05 9.62
CA ALA A 115 15.49 3.05 8.68
C ALA A 115 14.47 4.17 8.42
N ILE A 116 13.18 3.84 8.29
CA ILE A 116 12.10 4.82 8.13
C ILE A 116 11.99 5.74 9.36
N LEU A 117 11.99 5.18 10.57
CA LEU A 117 11.94 6.01 11.79
C LEU A 117 13.19 6.88 11.98
N HIS A 118 14.37 6.38 11.59
CA HIS A 118 15.61 7.16 11.68
C HIS A 118 15.71 8.27 10.63
N ALA A 119 15.15 8.04 9.44
CA ALA A 119 15.10 9.02 8.36
C ALA A 119 13.88 9.96 8.45
N ASP A 120 13.05 9.79 9.47
CA ASP A 120 11.82 10.56 9.63
C ASP A 120 12.10 12.00 10.08
N TYR A 121 11.79 12.97 9.22
CA TYR A 121 11.85 14.40 9.53
C TYR A 121 10.60 14.90 10.26
N GLY A 122 9.97 14.04 11.08
CA GLY A 122 8.80 14.35 11.90
C GLY A 122 7.44 13.98 11.28
N ALA A 123 7.40 13.29 10.14
CA ALA A 123 6.14 12.79 9.57
C ALA A 123 5.50 11.73 10.48
N TYR A 124 6.33 10.87 11.07
CA TYR A 124 5.93 9.77 11.96
C TYR A 124 6.24 10.04 13.44
N THR A 125 7.31 10.75 13.72
CA THR A 125 7.90 10.94 15.06
C THR A 125 7.69 12.34 15.64
N GLY A 126 7.18 13.29 14.85
CA GLY A 126 7.18 14.71 15.21
C GLY A 126 6.50 15.09 16.52
N ASN A 127 5.66 14.21 17.08
CA ASN A 127 4.96 14.39 18.35
C ASN A 127 5.12 13.21 19.34
N VAL A 128 6.05 12.28 19.12
CA VAL A 128 6.28 11.14 20.03
C VAL A 128 7.54 11.34 20.85
N SER A 129 7.44 11.03 22.14
CA SER A 129 8.59 10.95 23.04
C SER A 129 9.54 9.81 22.66
N GLU A 130 10.79 9.90 23.11
CA GLU A 130 11.83 8.87 22.89
C GLU A 130 11.35 7.47 23.36
N LYS A 131 10.66 7.41 24.49
CA LYS A 131 10.04 6.17 25.01
C LYS A 131 8.91 5.62 24.13
N GLN A 132 8.20 6.48 23.39
CA GLN A 132 7.20 6.06 22.42
C GLN A 132 7.87 5.60 21.12
N ALA A 133 8.95 6.24 20.69
CA ALA A 133 9.75 5.79 19.56
C ALA A 133 10.35 4.39 19.80
N GLU A 134 10.88 4.12 21.00
CA GLU A 134 11.33 2.77 21.39
C GLU A 134 10.21 1.73 21.32
N LYS A 135 8.99 2.07 21.75
CA LYS A 135 7.84 1.17 21.61
C LYS A 135 7.48 0.90 20.14
N LEU A 136 7.63 1.88 19.26
CA LEU A 136 7.44 1.68 17.83
C LEU A 136 8.54 0.78 17.25
N HIS A 137 9.79 0.94 17.69
CA HIS A 137 10.88 0.04 17.30
C HIS A 137 10.62 -1.42 17.69
N VAL A 138 10.15 -1.67 18.92
CA VAL A 138 9.84 -3.03 19.38
C VAL A 138 8.73 -3.68 18.54
N ARG A 139 7.76 -2.91 18.03
CA ARG A 139 6.68 -3.45 17.20
C ARG A 139 7.19 -4.08 15.90
N PHE A 140 8.24 -3.54 15.30
CA PHE A 140 8.82 -4.11 14.09
C PHE A 140 9.55 -5.45 14.31
N SER A 141 9.95 -5.72 15.54
CA SER A 141 10.60 -6.97 15.92
C SER A 141 9.60 -8.05 16.33
N LEU A 142 8.30 -7.72 16.43
CA LEU A 142 7.27 -8.70 16.76
C LEU A 142 7.05 -9.65 15.58
N PRO A 143 6.75 -10.93 15.83
CA PRO A 143 6.33 -11.85 14.78
C PRO A 143 5.12 -11.29 14.02
N HIS A 144 5.20 -11.30 12.69
CA HIS A 144 4.14 -10.86 11.81
C HIS A 144 4.01 -11.80 10.62
N ASP A 145 2.80 -11.93 10.06
CA ASP A 145 2.52 -12.81 8.92
C ASP A 145 2.88 -12.18 7.57
N GLY A 146 3.75 -11.17 7.57
CA GLY A 146 4.02 -10.33 6.41
C GLY A 146 4.41 -11.10 5.15
N GLN A 147 5.44 -11.96 5.26
CA GLN A 147 5.87 -12.82 4.16
C GLN A 147 4.78 -13.80 3.69
N ARG A 148 3.93 -14.27 4.62
CA ARG A 148 2.81 -15.17 4.29
C ARG A 148 1.73 -14.43 3.52
N SER A 149 1.43 -13.19 3.90
CA SER A 149 0.53 -12.31 3.17
C SER A 149 1.05 -11.99 1.76
N SER A 150 2.34 -11.63 1.62
CA SER A 150 2.95 -11.40 0.31
C SER A 150 2.91 -12.64 -0.58
N ARG A 151 3.14 -13.83 -0.01
CA ARG A 151 3.00 -15.10 -0.74
C ARG A 151 1.56 -15.37 -1.16
N ARG A 152 0.59 -15.16 -0.26
CA ARG A 152 -0.83 -15.34 -0.57
C ARG A 152 -1.28 -14.41 -1.70
N VAL A 153 -0.79 -13.16 -1.74
CA VAL A 153 -1.02 -12.22 -2.84
C VAL A 153 -0.47 -12.76 -4.14
N ALA A 154 0.77 -13.27 -4.14
CA ALA A 154 1.38 -13.88 -5.33
C ALA A 154 0.55 -15.06 -5.85
N ASP A 155 0.06 -15.92 -4.96
CA ASP A 155 -0.80 -17.06 -5.32
C ASP A 155 -2.15 -16.56 -5.90
N TRP A 156 -2.77 -15.56 -5.27
CA TRP A 156 -4.06 -14.97 -5.69
C TRP A 156 -4.04 -14.37 -7.09
N ILE A 157 -2.93 -13.77 -7.51
CA ILE A 157 -2.79 -13.20 -8.86
C ILE A 157 -2.88 -14.29 -9.95
N THR A 158 -2.51 -15.52 -9.60
CA THR A 158 -2.48 -16.67 -10.52
C THR A 158 -3.71 -17.58 -10.44
N GLU A 159 -4.66 -17.28 -9.55
CA GLU A 159 -5.96 -17.99 -9.42
C GLU A 159 -6.96 -17.55 -10.50
#